data_AF-D8UDZ7-F1
#
_entry.id   AF-D8UDZ7-F1
#
_cell.length_a   1.000
_cell.length_b   1.000
_cell.length_c   1.000
_cell.angle_alpha   90.00
_cell.angle_beta   90.00
_cell.angle_gamma   90.00
#
_symmetry.space_group_name_H-M   'P 1'
#
loop_
_entity.id
_entity.type
_entity.pdbx_description
1 polymer ?
#
loop_
_entity_poly.entity_id
_entity_poly.type
_entity_poly.pdbx_seq_one_letter_code
_entity_poly.pdbx_strand_id
1 'polypeptide(L)'
;MTPCRALPSMGMTAGLRLELTYENELDDEFTGLAGDDGLMTIAGFGSLLSERSARYTFPHLVNFRIGLVPGWRRVFSHTADVFFLRGIARPETSSHRRGVVVSLFEVPYTPANVAAFISREHEFRFVAVQPLELGTGQPLELGTGQPLELGTGQPIGRKAVVCAANTDSDYRALRCPPAEWSRRWSVHGCTSVWRTDVLPCRVYLRHCVLAARSLGEEAEENFLRATFLADRRTTVGEYLALHLDIMDELPPPELAERYSG
;
A
#
# COMPACT_ATOMS: atom_id res chain seq x y z
N MET A 1 -31.29 34.85 -51.57
CA MET A 1 -31.38 34.38 -50.17
C MET A 1 -30.63 33.06 -50.09
N THR A 2 -29.42 33.11 -49.52
CA THR A 2 -28.45 32.02 -49.46
C THR A 2 -28.44 31.48 -48.02
N PRO A 3 -28.55 30.17 -47.78
CA PRO A 3 -28.59 29.65 -46.42
C PRO A 3 -27.19 29.69 -45.77
N CYS A 4 -27.17 30.14 -44.53
CA CYS A 4 -25.99 30.27 -43.68
C CYS A 4 -25.45 28.87 -43.32
N ARG A 5 -24.15 28.63 -43.55
CA ARG A 5 -23.44 27.41 -43.15
C ARG A 5 -23.33 27.33 -41.63
N ALA A 6 -23.85 26.27 -41.03
CA ALA A 6 -23.51 25.87 -39.66
C ALA A 6 -22.10 25.23 -39.66
N LEU A 7 -21.23 25.72 -38.77
CA LEU A 7 -19.94 25.08 -38.46
C LEU A 7 -20.18 23.86 -37.56
N PRO A 8 -19.41 22.76 -37.71
CA PRO A 8 -19.53 21.61 -36.82
C PRO A 8 -19.03 21.96 -35.41
N SER A 9 -19.81 21.58 -34.40
CA SER A 9 -19.43 21.71 -33.00
C SER A 9 -18.18 20.90 -32.70
N MET A 10 -17.18 21.53 -32.10
CA MET A 10 -16.02 20.86 -31.51
C MET A 10 -16.52 19.80 -30.52
N GLY A 11 -16.23 18.53 -30.82
CA GLY A 11 -16.43 17.44 -29.90
C GLY A 11 -15.61 17.69 -28.63
N MET A 12 -16.26 17.58 -27.48
CA MET A 12 -15.59 17.46 -26.19
C MET A 12 -14.56 16.33 -26.29
N THR A 13 -13.29 16.67 -26.13
CA THR A 13 -12.21 15.71 -25.93
C THR A 13 -12.55 14.86 -24.71
N ALA A 14 -12.86 13.59 -24.94
CA ALA A 14 -12.93 12.57 -23.90
C ALA A 14 -11.60 12.59 -23.15
N GLY A 15 -11.65 12.95 -21.86
CA GLY A 15 -10.48 12.88 -21.00
C GLY A 15 -9.92 11.46 -21.03
N LEU A 16 -8.60 11.34 -21.27
CA LEU A 16 -7.91 10.06 -21.15
C LEU A 16 -8.17 9.51 -19.75
N ARG A 17 -9.00 8.47 -19.65
CA ARG A 17 -9.16 7.69 -18.44
C ARG A 17 -7.91 6.82 -18.35
N LEU A 18 -6.94 7.20 -17.52
CA LEU A 18 -5.84 6.31 -17.20
C LEU A 18 -6.43 5.11 -16.45
N GLU A 19 -6.58 3.98 -17.14
CA GLU A 19 -6.88 2.71 -16.51
C GLU A 19 -5.65 2.25 -15.73
N LEU A 20 -5.83 1.94 -14.45
CA LEU A 20 -4.80 1.36 -13.59
C LEU A 20 -4.74 -0.15 -13.86
N THR A 21 -3.91 -0.54 -14.82
CA THR A 21 -3.67 -1.95 -15.16
C THR A 21 -2.39 -2.46 -14.49
N TYR A 22 -2.44 -3.69 -13.99
CA TYR A 22 -1.29 -4.39 -13.43
C TYR A 22 -1.08 -5.68 -14.23
N GLU A 23 0.11 -5.89 -14.77
CA GLU A 23 0.43 -7.05 -15.63
C GLU A 23 0.23 -8.40 -14.91
N ASN A 24 0.37 -8.44 -13.59
CA ASN A 24 0.28 -9.64 -12.77
C ASN A 24 -0.81 -9.53 -11.70
N GLU A 25 -1.95 -8.91 -12.04
CA GLU A 25 -3.11 -8.90 -11.17
C GLU A 25 -3.64 -10.33 -10.96
N LEU A 26 -4.02 -10.63 -9.71
CA LEU A 26 -4.49 -11.94 -9.28
C LEU A 26 -6.02 -12.02 -9.35
N ASP A 27 -6.53 -13.22 -9.60
CA ASP A 27 -7.95 -13.55 -9.39
C ASP A 27 -8.27 -13.66 -7.88
N ASP A 28 -9.55 -13.81 -7.53
CA ASP A 28 -9.97 -13.93 -6.12
C ASP A 28 -9.61 -15.31 -5.49
N GLU A 29 -8.93 -16.19 -6.24
CA GLU A 29 -8.38 -17.45 -5.74
C GLU A 29 -6.86 -17.37 -5.52
N PHE A 30 -6.21 -16.30 -5.97
CA PHE A 30 -4.76 -16.14 -6.03
C PHE A 30 -4.04 -17.27 -6.78
N THR A 31 -4.63 -17.69 -7.90
CA THR A 31 -4.12 -18.81 -8.72
C THR A 31 -2.65 -18.65 -9.05
N GLY A 32 -1.87 -19.70 -8.80
CA GLY A 32 -0.45 -19.77 -9.14
C GLY A 32 0.51 -19.14 -8.13
N LEU A 33 0.04 -18.75 -6.94
CA LEU A 33 0.92 -18.30 -5.85
C LEU A 33 1.41 -19.40 -4.91
N ALA A 34 0.76 -20.56 -4.90
CA ALA A 34 1.18 -21.68 -4.07
C ALA A 34 2.57 -22.17 -4.51
N GLY A 35 3.51 -22.23 -3.56
CA GLY A 35 4.76 -22.96 -3.74
C GLY A 35 4.56 -24.47 -3.63
N ASP A 36 5.59 -25.24 -3.95
CA ASP A 36 5.59 -26.71 -3.83
C ASP A 36 5.39 -27.19 -2.38
N ASP A 37 5.61 -26.31 -1.41
CA ASP A 37 5.37 -26.52 0.03
C ASP A 37 3.92 -26.24 0.46
N GLY A 38 3.03 -25.88 -0.47
CA GLY A 38 1.64 -25.53 -0.19
C GLY A 38 1.46 -24.18 0.52
N LEU A 39 2.49 -23.34 0.55
CA LEU A 39 2.45 -22.01 1.14
C LEU A 39 2.34 -20.93 0.05
N MET A 40 1.74 -19.79 0.40
CA MET A 40 1.85 -18.56 -0.38
C MET A 40 2.59 -17.49 0.42
N THR A 41 3.38 -16.67 -0.27
CA THR A 41 4.10 -15.54 0.35
C THR A 41 3.28 -14.25 0.24
N ILE A 42 3.19 -13.52 1.34
CA ILE A 42 2.57 -12.19 1.41
C ILE A 42 3.67 -11.14 1.59
N ALA A 43 3.58 -10.05 0.82
CA ALA A 43 4.41 -8.86 0.95
C ALA A 43 3.63 -7.73 1.63
N GLY A 44 3.89 -7.51 2.93
CA GLY A 44 3.23 -6.49 3.73
C GLY A 44 3.97 -5.15 3.71
N PHE A 45 3.26 -4.04 3.43
CA PHE A 45 3.91 -2.71 3.34
C PHE A 45 3.29 -1.63 4.24
N GLY A 46 2.13 -1.88 4.87
CA GLY A 46 1.49 -0.95 5.81
C GLY A 46 1.53 -1.52 7.22
N SER A 47 0.36 -1.70 7.82
CA SER A 47 0.23 -2.40 9.11
C SER A 47 0.85 -3.80 9.13
N LEU A 48 0.90 -4.50 7.99
CA LEU A 48 1.52 -5.81 7.87
C LEU A 48 3.06 -5.80 8.02
N LEU A 49 3.70 -4.63 8.09
CA LEU A 49 5.10 -4.53 8.55
C LEU A 49 5.27 -5.01 10.01
N SER A 50 4.20 -5.03 10.78
CA SER A 50 4.16 -5.55 12.15
C SER A 50 3.73 -7.02 12.12
N GLU A 51 4.59 -7.91 12.63
CA GLU A 51 4.25 -9.32 12.76
C GLU A 51 3.01 -9.52 13.63
N ARG A 52 2.85 -8.72 14.70
CA ARG A 52 1.66 -8.76 15.55
C ARG A 52 0.39 -8.44 14.76
N SER A 53 0.42 -7.37 13.97
CA SER A 53 -0.72 -6.99 13.12
C SER A 53 -0.99 -8.02 12.01
N ALA A 54 0.06 -8.65 11.47
CA ALA A 54 -0.07 -9.72 10.50
C ALA A 54 -0.71 -10.98 11.13
N ARG A 55 -0.32 -11.35 12.34
CA ARG A 55 -0.88 -12.48 13.09
C ARG A 55 -2.36 -12.31 13.46
N TYR A 56 -2.84 -11.07 13.56
CA TYR A 56 -4.27 -10.82 13.73
C TYR A 56 -5.12 -11.36 12.56
N THR A 57 -4.56 -11.40 11.34
CA THR A 57 -5.24 -12.00 10.17
C THR A 57 -4.74 -13.40 9.87
N PHE A 58 -3.45 -13.67 10.11
CA PHE A 58 -2.82 -14.96 9.86
C PHE A 58 -2.13 -15.48 11.12
N PRO A 59 -2.87 -16.04 12.10
CA PRO A 59 -2.33 -16.42 13.40
C PRO A 59 -1.12 -17.36 13.32
N HIS A 60 -1.12 -18.22 12.30
CA HIS A 60 -0.11 -19.25 12.06
C HIS A 60 0.88 -18.89 10.94
N LEU A 61 1.06 -17.61 10.61
CA LEU A 61 2.11 -17.21 9.67
C LEU A 61 3.49 -17.69 10.15
N VAL A 62 4.37 -17.95 9.18
CA VAL A 62 5.75 -18.40 9.39
C VAL A 62 6.74 -17.54 8.62
N ASN A 63 8.02 -17.64 8.99
CA ASN A 63 9.15 -17.02 8.28
C ASN A 63 9.02 -15.50 8.05
N PHE A 64 8.51 -14.79 9.07
CA PHE A 64 8.39 -13.33 9.02
C PHE A 64 9.77 -12.68 8.95
N ARG A 65 10.03 -11.92 7.88
CA ARG A 65 11.33 -11.33 7.57
C ARG A 65 11.20 -10.06 6.74
N ILE A 66 12.31 -9.36 6.56
CA ILE A 66 12.39 -8.15 5.73
C ILE A 66 12.63 -8.49 4.26
N GLY A 67 12.03 -7.72 3.36
CA GLY A 67 12.26 -7.84 1.92
C GLY A 67 12.08 -6.52 1.19
N LEU A 68 12.27 -6.56 -0.13
CA LEU A 68 12.20 -5.41 -1.02
C LEU A 68 11.39 -5.76 -2.27
N VAL A 69 10.44 -4.89 -2.63
CA VAL A 69 9.72 -4.97 -3.91
C VAL A 69 10.23 -3.84 -4.84
N PRO A 70 11.03 -4.16 -5.86
CA PRO A 70 11.63 -3.15 -6.74
C PRO A 70 10.61 -2.51 -7.69
N GLY A 71 10.76 -1.23 -7.99
CA GLY A 71 9.91 -0.51 -8.96
C GLY A 71 8.54 -0.07 -8.40
N TRP A 72 8.27 -0.34 -7.13
CA TRP A 72 7.07 0.11 -6.44
C TRP A 72 7.34 1.32 -5.56
N ARG A 73 6.27 2.04 -5.19
CA ARG A 73 6.31 3.16 -4.25
C ARG A 73 5.11 3.07 -3.31
N ARG A 74 5.35 3.38 -2.03
CA ARG A 74 4.27 3.47 -1.02
C ARG A 74 3.72 4.89 -0.97
N VAL A 75 2.39 5.01 -1.00
CA VAL A 75 1.69 6.30 -0.96
C VAL A 75 0.50 6.21 0.00
N PHE A 76 0.42 7.15 0.95
CA PHE A 76 -0.77 7.37 1.77
C PHE A 76 -1.82 8.16 0.99
N SER A 77 -2.44 7.52 -0.01
CA SER A 77 -3.48 8.10 -0.87
C SER A 77 -4.79 7.30 -0.88
N HIS A 78 -5.00 6.45 0.13
CA HIS A 78 -6.25 5.71 0.29
C HIS A 78 -6.90 6.12 1.59
N THR A 79 -8.22 6.15 1.53
CA THR A 79 -9.08 6.52 2.63
C THR A 79 -9.66 5.21 3.12
N ALA A 80 -9.19 4.69 4.26
CA ALA A 80 -9.94 3.63 4.93
C ALA A 80 -11.26 4.24 5.44
N ASP A 81 -12.31 3.42 5.59
CA ASP A 81 -13.64 3.85 6.05
C ASP A 81 -13.61 4.67 7.36
N VAL A 82 -12.51 4.53 8.08
CA VAL A 82 -12.21 5.17 9.33
C VAL A 82 -11.61 6.61 9.26
N PHE A 83 -11.17 7.21 8.12
CA PHE A 83 -10.41 8.49 8.17
C PHE A 83 -10.57 9.49 6.97
N PHE A 84 -11.09 10.72 7.14
CA PHE A 84 -11.26 11.77 6.07
C PHE A 84 -10.52 13.09 6.39
N LEU A 85 -9.79 13.78 5.47
CA LEU A 85 -10.24 14.90 4.59
C LEU A 85 -9.08 15.63 3.79
N ARG A 86 -9.40 16.12 2.56
CA ARG A 86 -9.08 17.40 1.82
C ARG A 86 -7.92 17.67 0.78
N GLY A 87 -8.39 18.03 -0.43
CA GLY A 87 -7.87 18.60 -1.72
C GLY A 87 -6.43 18.42 -2.31
N ILE A 88 -6.29 17.78 -3.50
CA ILE A 88 -5.40 18.09 -4.70
C ILE A 88 -4.37 17.00 -5.19
N ALA A 89 -4.46 16.58 -6.47
CA ALA A 89 -3.50 15.69 -7.20
C ALA A 89 -2.76 16.34 -8.38
N ARG A 90 -1.50 15.94 -8.65
CA ARG A 90 -0.88 15.91 -10.01
C ARG A 90 0.10 14.72 -10.18
N PRO A 91 0.31 14.17 -11.40
CA PRO A 91 0.83 12.81 -11.62
C PRO A 91 2.35 12.67 -11.87
N GLU A 92 3.17 13.71 -11.73
CA GLU A 92 4.54 13.66 -12.24
C GLU A 92 5.56 13.96 -11.14
N THR A 93 6.26 12.91 -10.66
CA THR A 93 7.60 12.94 -10.02
C THR A 93 8.06 11.50 -9.77
N SER A 94 8.39 10.81 -10.86
CA SER A 94 9.24 9.62 -10.85
C SER A 94 10.69 10.09 -10.73
N SER A 95 11.21 10.18 -9.50
CA SER A 95 12.64 10.36 -9.30
C SER A 95 13.17 9.28 -8.35
N HIS A 96 14.11 8.51 -8.90
CA HIS A 96 15.05 7.56 -8.28
C HIS A 96 14.50 6.17 -7.93
N ARG A 97 15.03 5.18 -8.67
CA ARG A 97 14.84 3.73 -8.52
C ARG A 97 15.07 3.25 -7.09
N ARG A 98 14.03 3.23 -6.25
CA ARG A 98 14.08 2.57 -4.93
C ARG A 98 12.76 1.83 -4.74
N GLY A 99 12.86 0.54 -4.45
CA GLY A 99 11.70 -0.29 -4.16
C GLY A 99 11.08 0.04 -2.80
N VAL A 100 9.99 -0.65 -2.49
CA VAL A 100 9.34 -0.59 -1.19
C VAL A 100 9.90 -1.70 -0.32
N VAL A 101 10.45 -1.36 0.85
CA VAL A 101 10.78 -2.36 1.86
C VAL A 101 9.49 -2.90 2.45
N VAL A 102 9.35 -4.21 2.50
CA VAL A 102 8.17 -4.94 2.94
C VAL A 102 8.54 -5.93 4.03
N SER A 103 7.55 -6.41 4.77
CA SER A 103 7.63 -7.70 5.42
C SER A 103 7.32 -8.78 4.40
N LEU A 104 8.02 -9.90 4.47
CA LEU A 104 7.73 -11.14 3.77
C LEU A 104 7.39 -12.19 4.81
N PHE A 105 6.31 -12.93 4.58
CA PHE A 105 5.94 -14.07 5.42
C PHE A 105 5.09 -15.04 4.62
N GLU A 106 5.10 -16.29 5.03
CA GLU A 106 4.37 -17.36 4.37
C GLU A 106 3.15 -17.77 5.21
N VAL A 107 2.06 -18.10 4.50
CA VAL A 107 0.83 -18.64 5.08
C VAL A 107 0.37 -19.85 4.26
N PRO A 108 -0.36 -20.81 4.84
CA PRO A 108 -0.96 -21.89 4.08
C PRO A 108 -1.82 -21.36 2.94
N TYR A 109 -1.57 -21.82 1.71
CA TYR A 109 -2.40 -21.48 0.56
C TYR A 109 -3.73 -22.24 0.67
N THR A 110 -4.75 -21.56 1.19
CA THR A 110 -6.08 -22.11 1.40
C THR A 110 -7.13 -21.07 1.06
N PRO A 111 -8.34 -21.47 0.61
CA PRO A 111 -9.43 -20.53 0.34
C PRO A 111 -9.74 -19.63 1.55
N ALA A 112 -9.60 -20.15 2.77
CA ALA A 112 -9.84 -19.39 3.99
C ALA A 112 -8.82 -18.25 4.18
N ASN A 113 -7.52 -18.50 3.98
CA ASN A 113 -6.50 -17.47 4.09
C ASN A 113 -6.57 -16.44 2.94
N VAL A 114 -6.89 -16.88 1.73
CA VAL A 114 -7.12 -15.97 0.59
C VAL A 114 -8.31 -15.05 0.89
N ALA A 115 -9.45 -15.61 1.29
CA ALA A 115 -10.63 -14.83 1.67
C ALA A 115 -10.37 -13.89 2.86
N ALA A 116 -9.59 -14.33 3.85
CA ALA A 116 -9.19 -13.48 4.97
C ALA A 116 -8.33 -12.29 4.51
N PHE A 117 -7.43 -12.49 3.54
CA PHE A 117 -6.63 -11.39 3.00
C PHE A 117 -7.49 -10.41 2.19
N ILE A 118 -8.35 -10.93 1.31
CA ILE A 118 -9.29 -10.13 0.52
C ILE A 118 -10.24 -9.34 1.43
N SER A 119 -10.72 -9.95 2.51
CA SER A 119 -11.60 -9.27 3.47
C SER A 119 -10.88 -8.16 4.24
N ARG A 120 -9.61 -8.37 4.61
CA ARG A 120 -8.78 -7.38 5.32
C ARG A 120 -8.48 -6.17 4.44
N GLU A 121 -8.15 -6.37 3.17
CA GLU A 121 -7.68 -5.34 2.24
C GLU A 121 -8.70 -5.14 1.09
N HIS A 122 -9.98 -5.11 1.44
CA HIS A 122 -11.13 -5.20 0.53
C HIS A 122 -11.14 -4.14 -0.58
N GLU A 123 -10.64 -2.95 -0.29
CA GLU A 123 -10.55 -1.83 -1.23
C GLU A 123 -9.41 -1.98 -2.26
N PHE A 124 -8.40 -2.79 -1.97
CA PHE A 124 -7.19 -2.93 -2.78
C PHE A 124 -7.35 -3.94 -3.92
N ARG A 125 -6.49 -3.79 -4.93
CA ARG A 125 -6.17 -4.86 -5.88
C ARG A 125 -5.08 -5.76 -5.32
N PHE A 126 -5.00 -7.00 -5.80
CA PHE A 126 -3.96 -7.94 -5.41
C PHE A 126 -3.08 -8.26 -6.62
N VAL A 127 -1.78 -8.11 -6.47
CA VAL A 127 -0.81 -8.25 -7.56
C VAL A 127 0.30 -9.18 -7.13
N ALA A 128 0.69 -10.10 -8.01
CA ALA A 128 1.86 -10.92 -7.80
C ALA A 128 3.13 -10.14 -8.16
N VAL A 129 4.08 -10.10 -7.24
CA VAL A 129 5.39 -9.45 -7.41
C VAL A 129 6.53 -10.42 -7.15
N GLN A 130 7.71 -10.08 -7.66
CA GLN A 130 8.94 -10.82 -7.41
C GLN A 130 9.77 -10.06 -6.36
N PRO A 131 9.64 -10.39 -5.07
CA PRO A 131 10.39 -9.70 -4.03
C PRO A 131 11.84 -10.22 -3.96
N LEU A 132 12.68 -9.38 -3.38
CA LEU A 132 14.01 -9.72 -2.92
C LEU A 132 13.98 -9.83 -1.39
N GLU A 133 14.69 -10.80 -0.83
CA GLU A 133 14.93 -10.87 0.61
C GLU A 133 16.18 -10.06 0.95
N LEU A 134 16.05 -9.22 1.97
CA LEU A 134 17.15 -8.43 2.49
C LEU A 134 17.80 -9.25 3.61
N GLY A 135 19.11 -9.52 3.48
CA GLY A 135 19.84 -10.34 4.45
C GLY A 135 19.89 -9.66 5.82
N THR A 136 19.76 -10.42 6.89
CA THR A 136 19.75 -9.92 8.29
C THR A 136 21.14 -9.61 8.85
N GLY A 137 22.18 -9.52 8.02
CA GLY A 137 23.54 -9.36 8.49
C GLY A 137 24.48 -8.81 7.44
N GLN A 138 24.60 -7.49 7.38
CA GLN A 138 25.83 -6.72 7.63
C GLN A 138 25.48 -5.24 7.38
N PRO A 139 25.84 -4.31 8.28
CA PRO A 139 25.81 -2.89 7.94
C PRO A 139 26.71 -2.68 6.72
N LEU A 140 26.17 -2.13 5.64
CA LEU A 140 27.02 -1.49 4.63
C LEU A 140 27.84 -0.42 5.37
N GLU A 141 29.17 -0.51 5.30
CA GLU A 141 30.03 0.49 5.92
C GLU A 141 29.58 1.88 5.46
N LEU A 142 29.23 2.74 6.43
CA LEU A 142 28.86 4.14 6.24
C LEU A 142 30.10 4.92 5.76
N GLY A 143 30.48 4.71 4.52
CA GLY A 143 31.44 5.51 3.78
C GLY A 143 30.75 6.76 3.21
N THR A 144 30.95 7.88 3.88
CA THR A 144 30.97 9.23 3.28
C THR A 144 29.81 9.59 2.33
N GLY A 145 28.66 9.98 2.87
CA GLY A 145 27.72 10.89 2.20
C GLY A 145 27.15 10.47 0.83
N GLN A 146 27.32 9.21 0.42
CA GLN A 146 26.69 8.67 -0.77
C GLN A 146 25.33 8.07 -0.42
N PRO A 147 24.33 8.14 -1.33
CA PRO A 147 23.03 7.54 -1.08
C PRO A 147 23.18 6.04 -0.82
N LEU A 148 22.64 5.54 0.30
CA LEU A 148 22.60 4.10 0.64
C LEU A 148 22.15 3.31 -0.60
N GLU A 149 23.00 2.44 -1.15
CA GLU A 149 22.53 1.39 -2.02
C GLU A 149 21.75 0.43 -1.11
N LEU A 150 20.43 0.30 -1.31
CA LEU A 150 19.69 -0.79 -0.64
C LEU A 150 20.46 -2.08 -0.95
N GLY A 151 20.75 -2.87 0.10
CA GLY A 151 21.54 -4.08 -0.04
C GLY A 151 21.05 -4.93 -1.22
N THR A 152 21.97 -5.56 -1.95
CA THR A 152 21.63 -6.42 -3.10
C THR A 152 20.86 -7.65 -2.61
N GLY A 153 19.56 -7.48 -2.35
CA GLY A 153 18.68 -8.53 -1.88
C GLY A 153 18.64 -9.68 -2.86
N GLN A 154 18.49 -10.89 -2.35
CA GLN A 154 18.45 -12.08 -3.18
C GLN A 154 17.00 -12.38 -3.57
N PRO A 155 16.71 -12.75 -4.83
CA PRO A 155 15.38 -13.22 -5.19
C PRO A 155 14.98 -14.41 -4.32
N ILE A 156 13.78 -14.39 -3.75
CA ILE A 156 13.31 -15.48 -2.86
C ILE A 156 12.89 -16.75 -3.61
N GLY A 157 13.02 -16.78 -4.94
CA GLY A 157 12.66 -17.93 -5.78
C GLY A 157 11.16 -18.19 -5.94
N ARG A 158 10.28 -17.34 -5.38
CA ARG A 158 8.82 -17.41 -5.55
C ARG A 158 8.18 -16.02 -5.63
N LYS A 159 6.95 -15.96 -6.15
CA LYS A 159 6.16 -14.72 -6.17
C LYS A 159 5.56 -14.47 -4.78
N ALA A 160 5.28 -13.20 -4.48
CA ALA A 160 4.50 -12.79 -3.32
C ALA A 160 3.28 -11.98 -3.76
N VAL A 161 2.18 -12.08 -3.02
CA VAL A 161 1.04 -11.16 -3.20
C VAL A 161 1.29 -9.86 -2.45
N VAL A 162 1.07 -8.74 -3.14
CA VAL A 162 1.07 -7.39 -2.56
C VAL A 162 -0.25 -6.69 -2.88
N CYS A 163 -0.73 -5.85 -1.97
CA CYS A 163 -1.86 -4.97 -2.25
C CYS A 163 -1.41 -3.79 -3.13
N ALA A 164 -2.24 -3.43 -4.09
CA ALA A 164 -1.98 -2.34 -5.03
C ALA A 164 -3.18 -1.38 -5.07
N ALA A 165 -2.90 -0.14 -5.46
CA ALA A 165 -3.93 0.88 -5.57
C ALA A 165 -5.03 0.45 -6.54
N ASN A 166 -6.28 0.73 -6.18
CA ASN A 166 -7.44 0.48 -7.01
C ASN A 166 -8.01 1.82 -7.53
N THR A 167 -9.05 1.77 -8.37
CA THR A 167 -9.86 2.95 -8.69
C THR A 167 -11.20 2.88 -7.98
N ASP A 168 -11.80 4.02 -7.67
CA ASP A 168 -13.17 4.05 -7.14
C ASP A 168 -14.16 3.40 -8.11
N SER A 169 -13.95 3.54 -9.43
CA SER A 169 -14.83 2.91 -10.41
C SER A 169 -14.76 1.39 -10.37
N ASP A 170 -13.56 0.82 -10.36
CA ASP A 170 -13.38 -0.64 -10.37
C ASP A 170 -13.78 -1.22 -9.02
N TYR A 171 -13.41 -0.56 -7.92
CA TYR A 171 -13.82 -0.97 -6.59
C TYR A 171 -15.35 -1.03 -6.45
N ARG A 172 -16.07 0.01 -6.89
CA ARG A 172 -17.55 0.03 -6.87
C ARG A 172 -18.16 -1.02 -7.78
N ALA A 173 -17.56 -1.29 -8.93
CA ALA A 173 -18.06 -2.25 -9.90
C ALA A 173 -17.86 -3.71 -9.45
N LEU A 174 -16.72 -4.02 -8.83
CA LEU A 174 -16.29 -5.39 -8.58
C LEU A 174 -16.48 -5.85 -7.14
N ARG A 175 -16.29 -4.95 -6.15
CA ARG A 175 -16.24 -5.34 -4.73
C ARG A 175 -17.17 -4.56 -3.81
N CYS A 176 -17.59 -3.36 -4.19
CA CYS A 176 -18.37 -2.47 -3.34
C CYS A 176 -19.65 -1.97 -4.04
N PRO A 177 -20.63 -2.87 -4.30
CA PRO A 177 -21.90 -2.48 -4.90
C PRO A 177 -22.64 -1.44 -4.03
N PRO A 178 -23.66 -0.73 -4.55
CA PRO A 178 -24.23 0.45 -3.89
C PRO A 178 -24.68 0.26 -2.43
N ALA A 179 -25.22 -0.90 -2.08
CA ALA A 179 -25.60 -1.22 -0.70
C ALA A 179 -24.37 -1.31 0.22
N GLU A 180 -23.32 -1.99 -0.24
CA GLU A 180 -22.06 -2.12 0.49
C GLU A 180 -21.33 -0.77 0.59
N TRP A 181 -21.37 0.03 -0.48
CA TRP A 181 -20.83 1.39 -0.45
C TRP A 181 -21.54 2.24 0.59
N SER A 182 -22.86 2.15 0.66
CA SER A 182 -23.66 2.90 1.62
C SER A 182 -23.33 2.49 3.05
N ARG A 183 -23.19 1.19 3.30
CA ARG A 183 -22.83 0.63 4.60
C ARG A 183 -21.44 1.08 5.09
N ARG A 184 -20.44 1.10 4.21
CA ARG A 184 -19.05 1.40 4.58
C ARG A 184 -18.69 2.87 4.50
N TRP A 185 -19.10 3.55 3.44
CA TRP A 185 -18.55 4.86 3.09
C TRP A 185 -19.59 5.98 3.25
N SER A 186 -20.82 5.80 2.79
CA SER A 186 -21.80 6.90 2.84
C SER A 186 -22.09 7.35 4.28
N VAL A 187 -22.04 6.44 5.26
CA VAL A 187 -22.19 6.75 6.70
C VAL A 187 -21.14 7.73 7.23
N HIS A 188 -19.99 7.84 6.56
CA HIS A 188 -18.91 8.77 6.91
C HIS A 188 -18.82 9.97 5.95
N GLY A 189 -19.81 10.13 5.05
CA GLY A 189 -19.87 11.24 4.11
C GLY A 189 -18.85 11.16 2.97
N CYS A 190 -18.26 9.99 2.71
CA CYS A 190 -17.28 9.84 1.65
C CYS A 190 -17.82 9.39 0.32
N THR A 191 -17.29 10.06 -0.70
CA THR A 191 -17.65 9.90 -2.09
C THR A 191 -16.57 9.17 -2.89
N SER A 192 -15.38 9.02 -2.32
CA SER A 192 -14.21 8.37 -2.94
C SER A 192 -13.28 7.79 -1.85
N VAL A 193 -12.69 6.63 -2.15
CA VAL A 193 -11.66 5.94 -1.37
C VAL A 193 -10.27 6.38 -1.82
N TRP A 194 -10.03 6.48 -3.13
CA TRP A 194 -8.70 6.74 -3.69
C TRP A 194 -8.51 8.22 -3.94
N ARG A 195 -7.80 8.86 -3.00
CA ARG A 195 -7.80 10.29 -2.81
C ARG A 195 -6.38 10.83 -2.78
N THR A 196 -6.18 11.96 -3.43
CA THR A 196 -4.87 12.62 -3.53
C THR A 196 -4.68 13.69 -2.47
N ASP A 197 -5.63 13.68 -1.55
CA ASP A 197 -5.99 14.83 -0.79
C ASP A 197 -6.38 14.48 0.62
N VAL A 198 -5.71 13.47 1.15
CA VAL A 198 -5.94 12.97 2.49
C VAL A 198 -4.61 12.99 3.19
N LEU A 199 -4.63 13.48 4.42
CA LEU A 199 -3.51 13.27 5.33
C LEU A 199 -3.64 11.86 5.91
N PRO A 200 -2.51 11.19 6.21
CA PRO A 200 -2.53 9.93 6.91
C PRO A 200 -3.29 10.07 8.23
N CYS A 201 -4.08 9.06 8.59
CA CYS A 201 -4.50 8.95 9.98
C CYS A 201 -3.28 8.89 10.88
N ARG A 202 -3.29 9.74 11.91
CA ARG A 202 -2.16 9.93 12.81
C ARG A 202 -1.84 8.65 13.60
N VAL A 203 -2.85 8.00 14.18
CA VAL A 203 -2.71 6.71 14.88
C VAL A 203 -2.17 5.63 13.95
N TYR A 204 -2.72 5.52 12.74
CA TYR A 204 -2.29 4.50 11.77
C TYR A 204 -0.88 4.76 11.24
N LEU A 205 -0.54 6.02 10.97
CA LEU A 205 0.79 6.44 10.56
C LEU A 205 1.81 6.09 11.63
N ARG A 206 1.54 6.45 12.88
CA ARG A 206 2.39 6.09 14.02
C ARG A 206 2.60 4.58 14.10
N HIS A 207 1.53 3.78 14.01
CA HIS A 207 1.66 2.33 14.00
C HIS A 207 2.60 1.83 12.88
N CYS A 208 2.41 2.32 11.65
CA CYS A 208 3.24 1.89 10.52
C CYS A 208 4.72 2.29 10.69
N VAL A 209 4.99 3.47 11.27
CA VAL A 209 6.36 3.93 11.58
C VAL A 209 7.01 3.03 12.63
N LEU A 210 6.28 2.72 13.72
CA LEU A 210 6.78 1.81 14.77
C LEU A 210 6.99 0.38 14.25
N ALA A 211 6.08 -0.09 13.39
CA ALA A 211 6.21 -1.39 12.74
C ALA A 211 7.46 -1.45 11.84
N ALA A 212 7.69 -0.41 11.03
CA ALA A 212 8.89 -0.30 10.19
C ALA A 212 10.17 -0.27 11.03
N ARG A 213 10.21 0.54 12.09
CA ARG A 213 11.33 0.55 13.06
C ARG A 213 11.60 -0.81 13.66
N SER A 214 10.55 -1.53 14.04
CA SER A 214 10.69 -2.87 14.64
C SER A 214 11.19 -3.91 13.63
N LEU A 215 10.96 -3.70 12.34
CA LEU A 215 11.46 -4.55 11.26
C LEU A 215 12.95 -4.31 10.95
N GLY A 216 13.48 -3.14 11.29
CA GLY A 216 14.90 -2.80 11.20
C GLY A 216 15.17 -1.39 10.67
N GLU A 217 16.42 -0.94 10.78
CA GLU A 217 16.85 0.41 10.37
C GLU A 217 16.58 0.68 8.88
N GLU A 218 16.86 -0.30 8.00
CA GLU A 218 16.58 -0.19 6.56
C GLU A 218 15.07 -0.02 6.29
N ALA A 219 14.21 -0.70 7.05
CA ALA A 219 12.77 -0.58 6.92
C ALA A 219 12.27 0.79 7.44
N GLU A 220 12.79 1.28 8.56
CA GLU A 220 12.48 2.62 9.07
C GLU A 220 12.90 3.70 8.07
N GLU A 221 14.14 3.65 7.59
CA GLU A 221 14.65 4.64 6.63
C GLU A 221 13.82 4.62 5.34
N ASN A 222 13.56 3.43 4.77
CA ASN A 222 12.70 3.31 3.60
C ASN A 222 11.29 3.85 3.87
N PHE A 223 10.72 3.55 5.04
CA PHE A 223 9.40 4.05 5.42
C PHE A 223 9.39 5.59 5.45
N LEU A 224 10.34 6.20 6.14
CA LEU A 224 10.39 7.65 6.33
C LEU A 224 10.72 8.40 5.04
N ARG A 225 11.64 7.88 4.22
CA ARG A 225 12.18 8.61 3.06
C ARG A 225 11.56 8.21 1.71
N ALA A 226 10.96 7.03 1.62
CA ALA A 226 10.40 6.49 0.37
C ALA A 226 8.88 6.20 0.44
N THR A 227 8.22 6.56 1.55
CA THR A 227 6.76 6.65 1.63
C THR A 227 6.31 8.10 1.49
N PHE A 228 5.31 8.33 0.64
CA PHE A 228 4.81 9.67 0.33
C PHE A 228 3.39 9.85 0.83
N LEU A 229 3.01 11.10 1.09
CA LEU A 229 1.62 11.49 1.31
C LEU A 229 0.81 11.43 0.01
N ALA A 230 -0.48 11.71 0.10
CA ALA A 230 -1.40 11.67 -1.04
C ALA A 230 -1.01 12.63 -2.18
N ASP A 231 -0.26 13.69 -1.86
CA ASP A 231 0.33 14.65 -2.80
C ASP A 231 1.47 14.06 -3.66
N ARG A 232 1.95 12.86 -3.30
CA ARG A 232 3.07 12.12 -3.92
C ARG A 232 4.40 12.87 -3.91
N ARG A 233 4.54 13.89 -3.08
CA ARG A 233 5.71 14.78 -3.02
C ARG A 233 6.28 14.83 -1.62
N THR A 234 5.44 15.05 -0.62
CA THR A 234 5.86 15.11 0.78
C THR A 234 6.13 13.69 1.28
N THR A 235 7.32 13.45 1.78
CA THR A 235 7.67 12.17 2.42
C THR A 235 7.09 12.09 3.84
N VAL A 236 6.93 10.88 4.36
CA VAL A 236 6.51 10.68 5.76
C VAL A 236 7.50 11.34 6.73
N GLY A 237 8.80 11.26 6.47
CA GLY A 237 9.83 11.87 7.31
C GLY A 237 9.70 13.40 7.39
N GLU A 238 9.49 14.06 6.25
CA GLU A 238 9.24 15.51 6.21
C GLU A 238 7.96 15.89 6.95
N TYR A 239 6.90 15.08 6.79
CA TYR A 239 5.63 15.32 7.48
C TYR A 239 5.77 15.17 9.01
N LEU A 240 6.42 14.12 9.49
CA LEU A 240 6.63 13.90 10.92
C LEU A 240 7.53 14.96 11.56
N ALA A 241 8.52 15.49 10.83
CA ALA A 241 9.37 16.57 11.33
C ALA A 241 8.58 17.86 11.65
N LEU A 242 7.43 18.07 11.00
CA LEU A 242 6.51 19.18 11.26
C LEU A 242 5.38 18.83 12.25
N HIS A 243 5.19 17.53 12.53
CA HIS A 243 4.07 16.99 13.31
C HIS A 243 4.56 15.91 14.29
N LEU A 244 5.50 16.30 15.16
CA LEU A 244 6.15 15.40 16.12
C LEU A 244 5.15 14.72 17.08
N ASP A 245 4.03 15.41 17.35
CA ASP A 245 2.92 14.97 18.20
C ASP A 245 2.22 13.71 17.68
N ILE A 246 2.39 13.34 16.39
CA ILE A 246 1.87 12.09 15.83
C ILE A 246 2.47 10.87 16.54
N MET A 247 3.73 10.96 16.98
CA MET A 247 4.39 9.83 17.64
C MET A 247 3.91 9.59 19.07
N ASP A 248 3.12 10.51 19.63
CA ASP A 248 2.50 10.39 20.95
C ASP A 248 1.06 9.84 20.89
N GLU A 249 0.48 9.71 19.70
CA GLU A 249 -0.88 9.22 19.50
C GLU A 249 -1.04 7.77 20.01
N LEU A 250 -2.19 7.48 20.59
CA LEU A 250 -2.54 6.14 21.04
C LEU A 250 -3.77 5.64 20.28
N PRO A 251 -3.79 4.37 19.84
CA PRO A 251 -5.02 3.79 19.33
C PRO A 251 -6.09 3.73 20.43
N PRO A 252 -7.38 3.72 20.05
CA PRO A 252 -8.45 3.36 20.97
C PRO A 252 -8.14 2.04 21.68
N PRO A 253 -8.55 1.83 22.95
CA PRO A 253 -8.23 0.63 23.72
C PRO A 253 -8.55 -0.68 22.99
N GLU A 254 -9.70 -0.74 22.31
CA GLU A 254 -10.16 -1.87 21.51
C GLU A 254 -9.24 -2.21 20.31
N LEU A 255 -8.40 -1.27 19.89
CA LEU A 255 -7.45 -1.42 18.78
C LEU A 255 -5.99 -1.45 19.25
N ALA A 256 -5.73 -1.31 20.55
CA ALA A 256 -4.38 -1.20 21.10
C ALA A 256 -3.52 -2.42 20.81
N GLU A 257 -4.08 -3.62 20.91
CA GLU A 257 -3.33 -4.86 20.61
C GLU A 257 -2.87 -4.90 19.15
N ARG A 258 -3.67 -4.37 18.22
CA ARG A 258 -3.41 -4.41 16.79
C ARG A 258 -2.54 -3.25 16.29
N TYR A 259 -2.70 -2.04 16.86
CA TYR A 259 -2.14 -0.79 16.33
C TYR A 259 -1.21 -0.05 17.30
N SER A 260 -0.39 -0.77 18.08
CA SER A 260 0.61 -0.18 19.00
C SER A 260 2.06 -0.22 18.48
N GLY A 261 2.26 -0.59 17.22
CA GLY A 261 3.57 -0.95 16.67
C GLY A 261 3.67 -2.45 16.57
#